data_AF-A0A0Q7AQ17-F1
#
_entry.id   AF-A0A0Q7AQ17-F1
#
_cell.length_a   1.000
_cell.length_b   1.000
_cell.length_c   1.000
_cell.angle_alpha   90.00
_cell.angle_beta   90.00
_cell.angle_gamma   90.00
#
_symmetry.space_group_name_H-M   'P 1'
#
loop_
_entity.id
_entity.type
_entity.pdbx_description
1 polymer ?
#
loop_
_entity_poly.entity_id
_entity_poly.type
_entity_poly.pdbx_seq_one_letter_code
_entity_poly.pdbx_strand_id
1 'polypeptide(L)'
;MGHFNYLKQGKPDAYVAETLASKELFSLLEARRKAFWWKPGRYDIEIQLSSPQKFSVASGKFRFDLTASDVQLLQKNVSTMEADLRNIVSSNLPDFQAQPVNWNWANVDVLRANDA
;
A
#
# COMPACT_ATOMS: atom_id res chain seq x y z
N MET A 1 7.87 1.60 14.28
CA MET A 1 8.59 0.36 13.86
C MET A 1 9.35 -0.31 15.00
N GLY A 2 9.81 0.39 16.05
CA GLY A 2 10.54 -0.23 17.16
C GLY A 2 9.74 -1.23 18.00
N HIS A 3 8.48 -0.93 18.33
CA HIS A 3 7.67 -1.77 19.23
C HIS A 3 7.20 -3.09 18.59
N PHE A 4 6.78 -3.12 17.33
CA PHE A 4 6.45 -4.39 16.65
C PHE A 4 7.65 -5.33 16.54
N ASN A 5 8.85 -4.79 16.24
CA ASN A 5 10.07 -5.58 16.23
C ASN A 5 10.44 -6.08 17.64
N TYR A 6 10.23 -5.24 18.65
CA TYR A 6 10.42 -5.61 20.05
C TYR A 6 9.49 -6.75 20.49
N LEU A 7 8.18 -6.65 20.19
CA LEU A 7 7.22 -7.72 20.49
C LEU A 7 7.59 -9.04 19.79
N LYS A 8 8.01 -8.95 18.52
CA LYS A 8 8.40 -10.11 17.71
C LYS A 8 9.65 -10.82 18.28
N GLN A 9 10.57 -10.08 18.88
CA GLN A 9 11.80 -10.65 19.47
C GLN A 9 11.62 -11.10 20.93
N GLY A 10 10.83 -10.36 21.73
CA GLY A 10 10.70 -10.59 23.17
C GLY A 10 9.61 -11.57 23.57
N LYS A 11 8.55 -11.72 22.75
CA LYS A 11 7.41 -12.60 23.03
C LYS A 11 6.81 -13.16 21.72
N PRO A 12 7.53 -14.05 21.01
CA PRO A 12 7.06 -14.56 19.72
C PRO A 12 5.67 -15.22 19.80
N ASP A 13 5.39 -15.95 20.89
CA ASP A 13 4.12 -16.66 21.06
C ASP A 13 2.92 -15.72 21.29
N ALA A 14 3.16 -14.54 21.88
CA ALA A 14 2.12 -13.54 22.15
C ALA A 14 2.09 -12.41 21.10
N TYR A 15 3.06 -12.37 20.20
CA TYR A 15 3.28 -11.27 19.24
C TYR A 15 2.00 -10.90 18.49
N VAL A 16 1.30 -11.88 17.92
CA VAL A 16 0.12 -11.66 17.11
C VAL A 16 -1.02 -11.09 17.95
N ALA A 17 -1.32 -11.70 19.10
CA ALA A 17 -2.38 -11.24 20.00
C ALA A 17 -2.10 -9.82 20.54
N GLU A 18 -0.89 -9.56 21.04
CA GLU A 18 -0.51 -8.26 21.58
C GLU A 18 -0.47 -7.17 20.49
N THR A 19 0.03 -7.49 19.29
CA THR A 19 0.07 -6.54 18.16
C THR A 19 -1.32 -6.16 17.69
N LEU A 20 -2.22 -7.15 17.53
CA LEU A 20 -3.60 -6.90 17.09
C LEU A 20 -4.41 -6.08 18.11
N ALA A 21 -4.09 -6.19 19.40
CA ALA A 21 -4.71 -5.41 20.48
C ALA A 21 -4.02 -4.05 20.74
N SER A 22 -2.89 -3.77 20.08
CA SER A 22 -2.07 -2.61 20.39
C SER A 22 -2.70 -1.29 19.91
N LYS A 23 -2.53 -0.24 20.73
CA LYS A 23 -2.87 1.15 20.33
C LYS A 23 -2.06 1.62 19.12
N GLU A 24 -0.89 1.03 18.90
CA GLU A 24 -0.01 1.38 17.79
C GLU A 24 -0.55 0.90 16.45
N LEU A 25 -1.07 -0.34 16.39
CA LEU A 25 -1.75 -0.83 15.19
C LEU A 25 -2.97 0.03 14.87
N PHE A 26 -3.77 0.38 15.88
CA PHE A 26 -4.89 1.31 15.73
C PHE A 26 -4.42 2.67 15.18
N SER A 27 -3.35 3.23 15.74
CA SER A 27 -2.81 4.52 15.30
C SER A 27 -2.27 4.48 13.87
N LEU A 28 -1.65 3.37 13.47
CA LEU A 28 -1.18 3.14 12.10
C LEU A 28 -2.35 3.07 11.12
N LEU A 29 -3.42 2.36 11.48
CA LEU A 29 -4.63 2.28 10.67
C LEU A 29 -5.24 3.67 10.46
N GLU A 30 -5.43 4.43 11.54
CA GLU A 30 -5.95 5.79 11.46
C GLU A 30 -5.08 6.72 10.60
N ALA A 31 -3.75 6.63 10.74
CA ALA A 31 -2.82 7.40 9.92
C ALA A 31 -2.96 7.04 8.42
N ARG A 32 -3.04 5.75 8.09
CA ARG A 32 -3.22 5.29 6.70
C ARG A 32 -4.57 5.71 6.12
N ARG A 33 -5.65 5.65 6.91
CA ARG A 33 -6.98 6.11 6.48
C ARG A 33 -6.97 7.59 6.11
N LYS A 34 -6.27 8.42 6.90
CA LYS A 34 -6.13 9.87 6.65
C LYS A 34 -5.16 10.21 5.52
N ALA A 35 -4.27 9.29 5.16
CA ALA A 35 -3.26 9.48 4.14
C ALA A 35 -3.76 9.22 2.70
N PHE A 36 -5.06 9.00 2.48
CA PHE A 36 -5.59 8.88 1.12
C PHE A 36 -5.40 10.19 0.35
N TRP A 37 -4.58 10.15 -0.69
CA TRP A 37 -4.02 11.33 -1.33
C TRP A 37 -4.38 11.45 -2.83
N TRP A 38 -5.07 10.44 -3.38
CA TRP A 38 -5.58 10.49 -4.75
C TRP A 38 -6.70 11.52 -4.87
N LYS A 39 -6.65 12.30 -5.95
CA LYS A 39 -7.63 13.33 -6.29
C LYS A 39 -7.94 13.24 -7.78
N PRO A 40 -9.11 13.71 -8.23
CA PRO A 40 -9.41 13.73 -9.66
C PRO A 40 -8.46 14.69 -10.36
N GLY A 41 -8.00 14.33 -11.56
CA GLY A 41 -7.11 15.14 -12.36
C GLY A 41 -6.02 14.35 -13.07
N ARG A 42 -5.11 15.09 -13.68
CA ARG A 42 -4.00 14.57 -14.47
C ARG A 42 -2.81 14.21 -13.59
N TYR A 43 -2.26 13.03 -13.82
CA TYR A 43 -1.05 12.54 -13.19
C TYR A 43 0.02 12.31 -14.24
N ASP A 44 1.19 12.90 -14.03
CA ASP A 44 2.39 12.64 -14.78
C ASP A 44 3.36 11.84 -13.89
N ILE A 45 3.80 10.68 -14.37
CA ILE A 45 4.73 9.79 -13.69
C ILE A 45 6.05 9.75 -14.46
N GLU A 46 7.15 9.94 -13.77
CA GLU A 46 8.48 9.69 -14.31
C GLU A 46 9.14 8.53 -13.56
N ILE A 47 9.53 7.49 -14.31
CA ILE A 47 10.29 6.37 -13.76
C ILE A 47 11.78 6.62 -14.06
N GLN A 48 12.55 6.79 -12.99
CA GLN A 48 14.00 6.94 -13.03
C GLN A 48 14.66 5.67 -12.49
N LEU A 49 15.48 5.00 -13.30
CA LEU A 49 16.28 3.86 -12.85
C LEU A 49 17.70 4.33 -12.54
N SER A 50 18.22 3.94 -11.38
CA SER A 50 19.60 4.19 -10.97
C SER A 50 20.31 2.88 -10.65
N SER A 51 21.59 2.81 -11.01
CA SER A 51 22.48 1.66 -10.75
C SER A 51 23.89 2.19 -10.50
N PRO A 52 24.68 1.54 -9.63
CA PRO A 52 26.10 1.84 -9.48
C PRO A 52 26.89 1.65 -10.77
N GLN A 53 26.45 0.76 -11.67
CA GLN A 53 27.05 0.58 -12.99
C GLN A 53 26.43 1.55 -14.00
N LYS A 54 27.24 2.07 -14.93
CA LYS A 54 26.75 2.93 -16.00
C LYS A 54 25.89 2.11 -16.96
N PHE A 55 24.63 2.50 -17.12
CA PHE A 55 23.67 1.92 -18.04
C PHE A 55 22.78 3.04 -18.59
N SER A 56 22.41 2.96 -19.85
CA SER A 56 21.44 3.87 -20.45
C SER A 56 20.08 3.18 -20.48
N VAL A 57 19.14 3.64 -19.67
CA VAL A 57 17.73 3.27 -19.82
C VAL A 57 16.96 4.50 -20.28
N ALA A 58 16.13 4.30 -21.30
CA ALA A 58 15.15 5.31 -21.68
C ALA A 58 14.23 5.57 -20.47
N SER A 59 14.24 6.79 -19.95
CA SER A 59 13.32 7.18 -18.87
C SER A 59 11.90 7.03 -19.37
N GLY A 60 11.07 6.35 -18.56
CA GLY A 60 9.66 6.14 -18.87
C GLY A 60 8.85 7.28 -18.26
N LYS A 61 8.43 8.25 -19.09
CA LYS A 61 7.44 9.26 -18.71
C LYS A 61 6.06 8.78 -19.14
N PHE A 62 5.11 8.78 -18.22
CA PHE A 62 3.75 8.30 -18.41
C PHE A 62 2.75 9.34 -17.93
N ARG A 63 1.56 9.32 -18.52
CA ARG A 63 0.44 10.17 -18.13
C ARG A 63 -0.84 9.36 -18.08
N PHE A 64 -1.69 9.67 -17.11
CA PHE A 64 -3.09 9.24 -17.07
C PHE A 64 -3.94 10.30 -16.37
N ASP A 65 -5.25 10.21 -16.56
CA ASP A 65 -6.23 11.07 -15.90
C ASP A 65 -7.09 10.21 -14.95
N LEU A 66 -7.31 10.68 -13.72
CA LEU A 66 -8.27 10.08 -12.78
C LEU A 66 -9.57 10.87 -12.77
N THR A 67 -10.68 10.19 -13.00
CA THR A 67 -12.02 10.78 -12.84
C THR A 67 -12.45 10.80 -11.37
N ALA A 68 -13.52 11.54 -11.07
CA ALA A 68 -14.14 11.48 -9.75
C ALA A 68 -14.61 10.07 -9.37
N SER A 69 -15.13 9.32 -10.35
CA SER A 69 -15.58 7.93 -10.16
C SER A 69 -14.42 6.99 -9.85
N ASP A 70 -13.26 7.18 -10.50
CA ASP A 70 -12.05 6.40 -10.21
C ASP A 70 -11.57 6.64 -8.78
N VAL A 71 -11.55 7.91 -8.34
CA VAL A 71 -11.14 8.24 -6.97
C VAL A 71 -12.10 7.66 -5.95
N GLN A 72 -13.41 7.71 -6.19
CA GLN A 72 -14.40 7.07 -5.33
C GLN A 72 -14.21 5.55 -5.26
N LEU A 73 -13.86 4.90 -6.37
CA LEU A 73 -13.53 3.48 -6.40
C LEU A 73 -12.28 3.18 -5.56
N LEU A 74 -11.21 3.97 -5.74
CA LEU A 74 -9.97 3.82 -4.99
C LEU A 74 -10.15 4.09 -3.49
N GLN A 75 -11.04 5.02 -3.10
CA GLN A 75 -11.36 5.32 -1.70
C GLN A 75 -11.90 4.08 -0.96
N LYS A 76 -12.58 3.16 -1.67
CA LYS A 76 -13.07 1.90 -1.08
C LYS A 76 -11.94 1.01 -0.57
N ASN A 77 -10.71 1.19 -1.05
CA ASN A 77 -9.54 0.46 -0.54
C ASN A 77 -9.15 0.88 0.89
N VAL A 78 -9.63 2.03 1.38
CA VAL A 78 -9.36 2.46 2.76
C VAL A 78 -9.97 1.48 3.77
N SER A 79 -11.13 0.88 3.47
CA SER A 79 -11.74 -0.12 4.34
C SER A 79 -11.05 -1.49 4.25
N THR A 80 -10.35 -1.79 3.14
CA THR A 80 -9.64 -3.08 2.97
C THR A 80 -8.28 -3.12 3.66
N MET A 81 -7.69 -1.96 3.98
CA MET A 81 -6.38 -1.85 4.66
C MET A 81 -6.33 -2.55 6.01
N GLU A 82 -7.44 -2.61 6.76
CA GLU A 82 -7.46 -3.29 8.05
C GLU A 82 -7.31 -4.82 7.88
N ALA A 83 -8.03 -5.41 6.93
CA ALA A 83 -7.91 -6.83 6.63
C ALA A 83 -6.48 -7.18 6.16
N ASP A 84 -5.90 -6.35 5.30
CA ASP A 84 -4.52 -6.51 4.83
C ASP A 84 -3.50 -6.47 5.97
N LEU A 85 -3.57 -5.45 6.84
CA LEU A 85 -2.68 -5.33 7.99
C LEU A 85 -2.85 -6.47 8.99
N ARG A 86 -4.09 -6.91 9.24
CA ARG A 86 -4.36 -8.09 10.09
C ARG A 86 -3.76 -9.35 9.47
N ASN A 87 -3.87 -9.56 8.16
CA ASN A 87 -3.24 -10.68 7.48
C ASN A 87 -1.70 -10.65 7.63
N ILE A 88 -1.07 -9.47 7.48
CA ILE A 88 0.37 -9.31 7.67
C ILE A 88 0.79 -9.71 9.08
N VAL A 89 0.08 -9.24 10.11
CA VAL A 89 0.39 -9.59 11.51
C VAL A 89 0.15 -11.09 11.77
N SER A 90 -1.02 -11.60 11.38
CA SER A 90 -1.42 -12.99 11.61
C SER A 90 -0.64 -14.01 10.80
N SER A 91 0.06 -13.62 9.73
CA SER A 91 0.98 -14.49 8.97
C SER A 91 2.14 -15.06 9.81
N ASN A 92 2.33 -14.55 11.03
CA ASN A 92 3.30 -15.08 11.98
C ASN A 92 2.75 -16.26 12.82
N LEU A 93 1.47 -16.63 12.67
CA LEU A 93 0.91 -17.85 13.26
C LEU A 93 1.13 -19.06 12.33
N PRO A 94 1.41 -20.25 12.88
CA PRO A 94 1.41 -21.47 12.09
C PRO A 94 0.03 -21.71 11.48
N ASP A 95 -0.01 -22.25 10.26
CA ASP A 95 -1.23 -22.62 9.53
C ASP A 95 -2.24 -21.48 9.27
N PHE A 96 -1.84 -20.22 9.45
CA PHE A 96 -2.70 -19.08 9.16
C PHE A 96 -3.01 -18.99 7.65
N GLN A 97 -4.30 -18.93 7.34
CA GLN A 97 -4.79 -18.65 6.00
C GLN A 97 -5.26 -17.20 5.93
N ALA A 98 -4.62 -16.43 5.06
CA ALA A 98 -4.97 -15.03 4.85
C ALA A 98 -6.39 -14.90 4.30
N GLN A 99 -7.14 -13.94 4.85
CA GLN A 99 -8.44 -13.55 4.30
C GLN A 99 -8.22 -12.85 2.95
N PRO A 100 -9.07 -13.08 1.94
CA PRO A 100 -8.91 -12.42 0.65
C PRO A 100 -9.06 -10.90 0.79
N VAL A 101 -8.10 -10.14 0.25
CA VAL A 101 -8.14 -8.67 0.18
C VAL A 101 -8.39 -8.27 -1.27
N ASN A 102 -9.60 -7.82 -1.56
CA ASN A 102 -10.00 -7.40 -2.90
C ASN A 102 -9.70 -5.91 -3.10
N TRP A 103 -8.54 -5.62 -3.68
CA TRP A 103 -8.16 -4.27 -4.05
C TRP A 103 -8.94 -3.79 -5.27
N ASN A 104 -9.48 -2.57 -5.17
CA ASN A 104 -10.08 -1.88 -6.30
C ASN A 104 -8.99 -1.13 -7.07
N TRP A 105 -8.94 -1.33 -8.38
CA TRP A 105 -7.98 -0.67 -9.26
C TRP A 105 -8.73 0.25 -10.22
N ALA A 106 -8.22 1.47 -10.40
CA ALA A 106 -8.68 2.36 -11.45
C ALA A 106 -8.03 1.92 -12.78
N ASN A 107 -8.83 1.40 -13.70
CA ASN A 107 -8.37 0.91 -15.00
C ASN A 107 -8.27 2.10 -15.98
N VAL A 108 -7.27 2.94 -15.77
CA VAL A 108 -7.04 4.14 -16.58
C VAL A 108 -6.17 3.84 -17.80
N ASP A 109 -6.38 4.60 -18.87
CA ASP A 109 -5.49 4.59 -20.02
C ASP A 109 -4.18 5.30 -19.67
N VAL A 110 -3.07 4.57 -19.76
CA VAL A 110 -1.73 5.09 -19.47
C VAL A 110 -1.01 5.35 -20.80
N LEU A 111 -0.73 6.63 -21.06
CA LEU A 111 -0.05 7.08 -22.27
C LEU A 111 1.44 7.29 -21.99
N ARG A 112 2.32 6.97 -22.94
CA ARG A 112 3.72 7.38 -22.88
C ARG A 112 3.82 8.84 -23.33
N ALA A 113 4.66 9.61 -22.67
CA ALA A 113 4.82 11.05 -22.99
C ALA A 113 5.39 11.33 -24.39
N ASN A 114 5.93 10.32 -25.09
CA ASN A 114 6.45 10.45 -26.45
C ASN A 114 5.38 10.24 -27.54
N ASP A 115 4.15 9.85 -27.16
CA ASP A 115 3.06 9.53 -28.09
C ASP A 115 2.06 10.72 -28.23
N ALA A 116 2.53 11.96 -27.97
CA ALA A 116 1.75 13.20 -28.08
C ALA A 116 2.28 14.10 -29.19
#